data_AF-A0A2S0KZH2-F1
#
_entry.id   AF-A0A2S0KZH2-F1
#
_cell.length_a   1.000
_cell.length_b   1.000
_cell.length_c   1.000
_cell.angle_alpha   90.00
_cell.angle_beta   90.00
_cell.angle_gamma   90.00
#
_symmetry.space_group_name_H-M   'P 1'
#
loop_
_entity.id
_entity.type
_entity.pdbx_description
1 polymer ?
#
loop_
_entity_poly.entity_id
_entity_poly.type
_entity_poly.pdbx_seq_one_letter_code
_entity_poly.pdbx_strand_id
1 'polypeptide(L)'
;MAENGESTCAKCGRKITAADINCPLCGALTAPGRLEPKSRVAYVLLAFFFGWAGIHNFYAKRTGEGLVQLGVTLLSCGLMLWAVELWVLIEMFTVSRDGRNVPMRGRGILTAAILLAAGALLFFGAVGGAVGYPFYLRCRQEAALTGCREHLSRIGAALLLYADENGGAFPAADGIPGFEALPLAEAEVWVCPSGSEQVDFRRLSRRNCSYVYLGGANREQVECPVAFELPGNHARNRVNILYADGRVETHVFPGSVRSDVEVIGALADLEPDPELKAFLLRKR
;
A
#
# COMPACT_ATOMS: atom_id res chain seq x y z
N MET A 1 -52.59 30.39 44.40
CA MET A 1 -53.48 29.29 43.99
C MET A 1 -53.10 28.95 42.56
N ALA A 2 -52.46 27.79 42.32
CA ALA A 2 -52.10 27.40 40.96
C ALA A 2 -53.38 26.89 40.26
N GLU A 3 -53.82 27.56 39.20
CA GLU A 3 -54.84 27.01 38.31
C GLU A 3 -54.30 25.73 37.70
N ASN A 4 -54.84 24.59 38.15
CA ASN A 4 -54.60 23.30 37.53
C ASN A 4 -55.31 23.30 36.17
N GLY A 5 -54.63 23.83 35.14
CA GLY A 5 -55.09 23.79 33.76
C GLY A 5 -55.15 22.35 33.24
N GLU A 6 -56.25 21.67 33.52
CA GLU A 6 -56.61 20.41 32.88
C GLU A 6 -56.97 20.69 31.42
N SER A 7 -56.34 20.00 30.49
CA SER A 7 -56.69 20.02 29.07
C SER A 7 -57.03 18.60 28.60
N THR A 8 -57.52 18.43 27.39
CA THR A 8 -57.84 17.12 26.82
C THR A 8 -56.88 16.78 25.69
N CYS A 9 -56.47 15.53 25.61
CA CYS A 9 -55.61 15.04 24.54
C CYS A 9 -56.32 15.14 23.19
N ALA A 10 -55.75 15.91 22.25
CA ALA A 10 -56.31 16.10 20.91
C ALA A 10 -56.48 14.81 20.10
N LYS A 11 -55.77 13.72 20.45
CA LYS A 11 -55.84 12.44 19.75
C LYS A 11 -56.88 11.47 20.33
N CYS A 12 -57.02 11.41 21.66
CA CYS A 12 -57.85 10.38 22.32
C CYS A 12 -58.84 10.90 23.36
N GLY A 13 -58.91 12.22 23.58
CA GLY A 13 -59.86 12.85 24.50
C GLY A 13 -59.55 12.68 25.99
N ARG A 14 -58.52 11.92 26.38
CA ARG A 14 -58.14 11.76 27.80
C ARG A 14 -57.74 13.10 28.42
N LYS A 15 -58.22 13.37 29.64
CA LYS A 15 -57.78 14.51 30.44
C LYS A 15 -56.28 14.40 30.75
N ILE A 16 -55.57 15.49 30.55
CA ILE A 16 -54.12 15.64 30.71
C ILE A 16 -53.86 16.91 31.52
N THR A 17 -52.82 16.86 32.34
CA THR A 17 -52.35 18.00 33.13
C THR A 17 -51.29 18.78 32.34
N ALA A 18 -51.04 20.03 32.73
CA ALA A 18 -49.95 20.84 32.17
C ALA A 18 -48.53 20.24 32.38
N ALA A 19 -48.39 19.22 33.23
CA ALA A 19 -47.15 18.48 33.46
C ALA A 19 -46.98 17.28 32.52
N ASP A 20 -48.08 16.75 31.96
CA ASP A 20 -48.03 15.61 31.06
C ASP A 20 -47.44 16.04 29.72
N ILE A 21 -46.25 15.54 29.37
CA ILE A 21 -45.58 15.79 28.07
C ILE A 21 -46.17 14.91 26.96
N ASN A 22 -46.56 13.69 27.32
CA ASN A 22 -47.19 12.71 26.45
C ASN A 22 -48.47 12.23 27.13
N CYS A 23 -49.52 12.01 26.35
CA CYS A 23 -50.75 11.44 26.86
C CYS A 23 -50.49 10.02 27.36
N PRO A 24 -50.76 9.71 28.65
CA PRO A 24 -50.45 8.40 29.24
C PRO A 24 -51.31 7.26 28.66
N LEU A 25 -52.37 7.56 27.90
CA LEU A 25 -53.21 6.54 27.26
C LEU A 25 -52.75 6.19 25.85
N CYS A 26 -52.49 7.19 25.01
CA CYS A 26 -52.28 6.98 23.57
C CYS A 26 -50.91 7.43 23.06
N GLY A 27 -50.06 7.97 23.95
CA GLY A 27 -48.71 8.45 23.64
C GLY A 27 -48.65 9.73 22.80
N ALA A 28 -49.77 10.38 22.50
CA ALA A 28 -49.79 11.63 21.75
C ALA A 28 -49.10 12.76 22.53
N LEU A 29 -48.31 13.58 21.83
CA LEU A 29 -47.70 14.77 22.43
C LEU A 29 -48.80 15.76 22.81
N THR A 30 -48.81 16.18 24.07
CA THR A 30 -49.83 17.07 24.64
C THR A 30 -49.54 18.55 24.35
N ALA A 31 -48.28 18.90 24.06
CA ALA A 31 -47.84 20.25 23.71
C ALA A 31 -46.65 20.22 22.72
N PRO A 32 -46.88 20.09 21.40
CA PRO A 32 -45.86 20.26 20.38
C PRO A 32 -45.38 21.71 20.35
N GLY A 33 -44.37 22.05 21.16
CA GLY A 33 -43.83 23.41 21.30
C GLY A 33 -43.09 23.67 22.62
N ARG A 34 -43.31 22.83 23.64
CA ARG A 34 -42.61 22.97 24.94
C ARG A 34 -41.23 22.31 24.99
N LEU A 35 -40.92 21.47 24.02
CA LEU A 35 -39.68 20.71 23.96
C LEU A 35 -38.90 21.07 22.70
N GLU A 36 -37.65 21.48 22.88
CA GLU A 36 -36.75 21.70 21.75
C GLU A 36 -36.44 20.37 21.04
N PRO A 37 -36.68 20.29 19.71
CA PRO A 37 -36.32 19.12 18.91
C PRO A 37 -34.81 18.84 18.92
N LYS A 38 -34.43 17.56 19.05
CA LYS A 38 -33.03 17.14 18.88
C LYS A 38 -32.59 17.22 17.42
N SER A 39 -31.29 17.39 17.19
CA SER A 39 -30.70 17.42 15.85
C SER A 39 -30.56 16.01 15.30
N ARG A 40 -31.21 15.74 14.17
CA ARG A 40 -31.08 14.47 13.45
C ARG A 40 -29.67 14.29 12.89
N VAL A 41 -29.01 15.38 12.48
CA VAL A 41 -27.63 15.34 11.98
C VAL A 41 -26.66 14.90 13.09
N ALA A 42 -26.82 15.44 14.30
CA ALA A 42 -26.00 15.04 15.44
C ALA A 42 -26.22 13.56 15.81
N TYR A 43 -27.48 13.09 15.79
CA TYR A 43 -27.79 11.67 15.99
C TYR A 43 -27.06 10.77 14.97
N VAL A 44 -27.09 11.13 13.69
CA VAL A 44 -26.46 10.34 12.60
C VAL A 44 -24.92 10.36 12.71
N LEU A 45 -24.31 11.50 13.05
CA LEU A 45 -22.86 11.58 13.27
C LEU A 45 -22.42 10.70 14.45
N LEU A 46 -23.16 10.76 15.57
CA LEU A 46 -22.89 9.90 16.72
C LEU A 46 -23.07 8.42 16.38
N ALA A 47 -24.08 8.09 15.55
CA ALA A 47 -24.31 6.72 15.09
C ALA A 47 -23.16 6.22 14.20
N PHE A 48 -22.68 7.03 13.26
CA PHE A 48 -21.60 6.62 12.35
C PHE A 48 -20.26 6.43 13.07
N PHE A 49 -19.85 7.35 13.95
CA PHE A 49 -18.53 7.28 14.62
C PHE A 49 -18.53 6.46 15.91
N PHE A 50 -19.65 6.45 16.63
CA PHE A 50 -19.76 5.85 17.97
C PHE A 50 -20.96 4.91 18.12
N GLY A 51 -21.50 4.43 17.00
CA GLY A 51 -22.68 3.56 16.98
C GLY A 51 -22.45 2.27 17.74
N TRP A 52 -21.26 1.69 17.70
CA TRP A 52 -20.93 0.48 18.46
C TRP A 52 -21.16 0.64 19.97
N ALA A 53 -21.04 1.85 20.52
CA ALA A 53 -21.28 2.15 21.94
C ALA A 53 -22.74 2.56 22.24
N GLY A 54 -23.59 2.75 21.23
CA GLY A 54 -24.98 3.17 21.39
C GLY A 54 -25.19 4.64 21.82
N ILE A 55 -24.17 5.50 21.70
CA ILE A 55 -24.20 6.89 22.16
C ILE A 55 -25.32 7.71 21.48
N HIS A 56 -25.61 7.44 20.21
CA HIS A 56 -26.69 8.08 19.47
C HIS A 56 -28.07 7.80 20.09
N ASN A 57 -28.28 6.61 20.64
CA ASN A 57 -29.53 6.26 21.32
C ASN A 57 -29.68 6.97 22.67
N PHE A 58 -28.60 7.13 23.44
CA PHE A 58 -28.59 7.99 24.63
C PHE A 58 -28.89 9.46 24.29
N TYR A 59 -28.29 9.97 23.20
CA TYR A 59 -28.56 11.32 22.69
C TYR A 59 -30.04 11.52 22.35
N ALA A 60 -30.64 10.54 21.67
CA ALA A 60 -32.06 10.54 21.32
C ALA A 60 -32.99 10.19 22.49
N LYS A 61 -32.50 10.08 23.73
CA LYS A 61 -33.28 9.68 24.91
C LYS A 61 -33.92 8.27 24.80
N ARG A 62 -33.39 7.41 23.92
CA ARG A 62 -33.75 5.99 23.79
C ARG A 62 -32.81 5.16 24.68
N THR A 63 -32.82 5.44 25.98
CA THR A 63 -31.84 4.90 26.95
C THR A 63 -31.85 3.37 27.03
N GLY A 64 -33.02 2.73 26.93
CA GLY A 64 -33.14 1.28 26.97
C GLY A 64 -32.37 0.60 25.83
N GLU A 65 -32.51 1.12 24.61
CA GLU A 65 -31.78 0.60 23.45
C GLU A 65 -30.29 0.89 23.53
N GLY A 66 -29.90 2.09 24.00
CA GLY A 66 -28.50 2.42 24.24
C GLY A 66 -27.83 1.47 25.24
N LEU A 67 -28.54 1.10 26.32
CA LEU A 67 -28.05 0.12 27.30
C LEU A 67 -27.95 -1.28 26.72
N VAL A 68 -28.94 -1.73 25.94
CA VAL A 68 -28.90 -3.03 25.26
C VAL A 68 -27.73 -3.07 24.29
N GLN A 69 -27.54 -2.04 23.49
CA GLN A 69 -26.47 -1.95 22.50
C GLN A 69 -25.08 -1.94 23.14
N LEU A 70 -24.89 -1.16 24.21
CA LEU A 70 -23.66 -1.16 24.99
C LEU A 70 -23.41 -2.52 25.65
N GLY A 71 -24.44 -3.12 26.24
CA GLY A 71 -24.39 -4.43 26.87
C GLY A 71 -24.01 -5.53 25.87
N VAL A 72 -24.65 -5.58 24.70
CA VAL A 72 -24.30 -6.52 23.63
C VAL A 72 -22.84 -6.36 23.22
N THR A 73 -22.38 -5.12 23.01
CA THR A 73 -21.00 -4.89 22.56
C THR A 73 -19.97 -5.28 23.63
N LEU A 74 -20.20 -4.95 24.90
CA LEU A 74 -19.28 -5.28 25.99
C LEU A 74 -19.33 -6.75 26.41
N LEU A 75 -20.52 -7.33 26.60
CA LEU A 75 -20.68 -8.71 27.05
C LEU A 75 -20.30 -9.73 25.99
N SER A 76 -20.39 -9.38 24.70
CA SER A 76 -19.86 -10.20 23.61
C SER A 76 -18.38 -9.96 23.34
N CYS A 77 -17.70 -9.08 24.09
CA CYS A 77 -16.32 -8.66 23.84
C CYS A 77 -16.08 -8.24 22.38
N GLY A 78 -17.07 -7.60 21.75
CA GLY A 78 -17.02 -7.17 20.35
C GLY A 78 -17.25 -8.27 19.30
N LEU A 79 -17.51 -9.52 19.68
CA LEU A 79 -17.81 -10.60 18.72
C LEU A 79 -19.10 -10.33 17.91
N MET A 80 -20.03 -9.56 18.49
CA MET A 80 -21.29 -9.17 17.85
C MET A 80 -21.21 -7.80 17.15
N LEU A 81 -20.03 -7.23 16.91
CA LEU A 81 -19.91 -5.88 16.31
C LEU A 81 -20.58 -5.78 14.93
N TRP A 82 -20.51 -6.81 14.10
CA TRP A 82 -21.18 -6.82 12.78
C TRP A 82 -22.70 -6.71 12.91
N ALA A 83 -23.29 -7.37 13.91
CA ALA A 83 -24.73 -7.32 14.18
C ALA A 83 -25.14 -5.95 14.75
N VAL A 84 -24.30 -5.38 15.63
CA VAL A 84 -24.48 -4.02 16.16
C VAL A 84 -24.35 -2.98 15.05
N GLU A 85 -23.40 -3.12 14.13
CA GLU A 85 -23.24 -2.23 12.99
C GLU A 85 -24.46 -2.27 12.07
N LEU A 86 -24.99 -3.46 11.75
CA LEU A 86 -26.23 -3.59 10.98
C LEU A 86 -27.41 -2.89 11.68
N TRP A 87 -27.53 -3.05 13.00
CA TRP A 87 -28.54 -2.34 13.79
C TRP A 87 -28.36 -0.81 13.67
N VAL A 88 -27.15 -0.29 13.85
CA VAL A 88 -26.83 1.14 13.71
C VAL A 88 -27.23 1.66 12.32
N LEU A 89 -26.89 0.94 11.25
CA LEU A 89 -27.22 1.32 9.89
C LEU A 89 -28.73 1.44 9.70
N ILE A 90 -29.51 0.48 10.19
CA ILE A 90 -30.97 0.52 10.14
C ILE A 90 -31.48 1.76 10.87
N GLU A 91 -30.95 2.09 12.05
CA GLU A 91 -31.40 3.24 12.84
C GLU A 91 -31.05 4.59 12.20
N MET A 92 -29.92 4.70 11.51
CA MET A 92 -29.51 5.90 10.79
C MET A 92 -30.56 6.30 9.73
N PHE A 93 -31.22 5.31 9.10
CA PHE A 93 -32.23 5.55 8.07
C PHE A 93 -33.68 5.57 8.59
N THR A 94 -34.01 4.76 9.60
CA THR A 94 -35.42 4.52 9.98
C THR A 94 -35.90 5.36 11.16
N VAL A 95 -35.01 5.67 12.12
CA VAL A 95 -35.40 6.44 13.31
C VAL A 95 -35.62 7.89 12.89
N SER A 96 -36.61 8.58 13.45
CA SER A 96 -36.82 10.01 13.16
C SER A 96 -37.34 10.80 14.35
N ARG A 97 -37.63 10.11 15.47
CA ARG A 97 -38.19 10.66 16.69
C ARG A 97 -37.30 10.31 17.88
N ASP A 98 -37.25 11.20 18.87
CA ASP A 98 -36.59 10.94 20.15
C ASP A 98 -37.44 10.00 21.04
N GLY A 99 -36.90 9.57 22.18
CA GLY A 99 -37.59 8.69 23.13
C GLY A 99 -38.83 9.32 23.79
N ARG A 100 -39.08 10.62 23.58
CA ARG A 100 -40.32 11.31 23.99
C ARG A 100 -41.30 11.46 22.83
N ASN A 101 -41.05 10.82 21.68
CA ASN A 101 -41.83 10.93 20.44
C ASN A 101 -41.79 12.31 19.75
N VAL A 102 -40.83 13.17 20.08
CA VAL A 102 -40.62 14.45 19.39
C VAL A 102 -39.82 14.21 18.10
N PRO A 103 -40.28 14.67 16.92
CA PRO A 103 -39.52 14.53 15.67
C PRO A 103 -38.21 15.30 15.72
N MET A 104 -37.11 14.66 15.31
CA MET A 104 -35.79 15.29 15.24
C MET A 104 -35.69 16.21 14.02
N ARG A 105 -35.01 17.34 14.15
CA ARG A 105 -34.83 18.34 13.08
C ARG A 105 -33.54 18.09 12.30
N GLY A 106 -33.60 18.18 10.97
CA GLY A 106 -32.43 18.15 10.08
C GLY A 106 -32.44 17.02 9.05
N ARG A 107 -31.60 17.15 8.00
CA ARG A 107 -31.56 16.24 6.84
C ARG A 107 -30.73 14.97 7.12
N GLY A 108 -31.11 14.22 8.15
CA GLY A 108 -30.36 13.05 8.62
C GLY A 108 -30.12 11.97 7.58
N ILE A 109 -31.12 11.67 6.74
CA ILE A 109 -30.99 10.66 5.68
C ILE A 109 -29.92 11.05 4.67
N LEU A 110 -29.88 12.31 4.26
CA LEU A 110 -28.84 12.83 3.36
C LEU A 110 -27.46 12.75 4.01
N THR A 111 -27.35 13.12 5.29
CA THR A 111 -26.11 13.00 6.06
C THR A 111 -25.64 11.54 6.14
N ALA A 112 -26.54 10.59 6.41
CA ALA A 112 -26.22 9.16 6.48
C ALA A 112 -25.70 8.64 5.13
N ALA A 113 -26.39 8.98 4.03
CA ALA A 113 -25.97 8.58 2.69
C ALA A 113 -24.58 9.12 2.32
N ILE A 114 -24.30 10.39 2.62
CA ILE A 114 -22.99 11.01 2.36
C ILE A 114 -21.89 10.33 3.17
N LEU A 115 -22.11 10.08 4.47
CA LEU A 115 -21.13 9.44 5.33
C LEU A 115 -20.82 8.01 4.88
N LEU A 116 -21.83 7.24 4.49
CA LEU A 116 -21.62 5.88 4.00
C LEU A 116 -20.90 5.85 2.65
N ALA A 117 -21.23 6.76 1.73
CA ALA A 117 -20.52 6.87 0.45
C ALA A 117 -19.05 7.27 0.64
N ALA A 118 -18.79 8.27 1.46
CA ALA A 118 -17.43 8.71 1.78
C ALA A 118 -16.64 7.62 2.52
N GLY A 119 -17.26 6.96 3.49
CA GLY A 119 -16.68 5.83 4.23
C GLY A 119 -16.32 4.67 3.33
N ALA A 120 -17.21 4.29 2.40
CA ALA A 120 -16.95 3.23 1.44
C ALA A 120 -15.79 3.58 0.49
N LEU A 121 -15.73 4.82 -0.03
CA LEU A 121 -14.63 5.26 -0.88
C LEU A 121 -13.29 5.18 -0.16
N LEU A 122 -13.22 5.64 1.09
CA LEU A 122 -12.01 5.56 1.91
C LEU A 122 -11.63 4.11 2.22
N PHE A 123 -12.59 3.25 2.56
CA PHE A 123 -12.36 1.85 2.86
C PHE A 123 -11.81 1.10 1.64
N PHE A 124 -12.48 1.19 0.49
CA PHE A 124 -12.03 0.52 -0.74
C PHE A 124 -10.70 1.09 -1.25
N GLY A 125 -10.47 2.40 -1.11
CA GLY A 125 -9.18 3.00 -1.40
C GLY A 125 -8.06 2.45 -0.51
N ALA A 126 -8.31 2.32 0.80
CA ALA A 126 -7.34 1.78 1.75
C ALA A 126 -7.07 0.29 1.51
N VAL A 127 -8.10 -0.53 1.28
CA VAL A 127 -7.95 -1.95 0.96
C VAL A 127 -7.23 -2.14 -0.38
N GLY A 128 -7.62 -1.39 -1.40
CA GLY A 128 -6.97 -1.38 -2.71
C GLY A 128 -5.50 -0.96 -2.61
N GLY A 129 -5.19 0.04 -1.78
CA GLY A 129 -3.81 0.41 -1.45
C GLY A 129 -3.06 -0.71 -0.74
N ALA A 130 -3.62 -1.28 0.33
CA ALA A 130 -2.96 -2.32 1.13
C ALA A 130 -2.68 -3.61 0.33
N VAL A 131 -3.58 -3.99 -0.58
CA VAL A 131 -3.44 -5.19 -1.41
C VAL A 131 -2.65 -4.90 -2.70
N GLY A 132 -2.96 -3.78 -3.36
CA GLY A 132 -2.38 -3.42 -4.66
C GLY A 132 -0.96 -2.86 -4.57
N TYR A 133 -0.62 -2.15 -3.49
CA TYR A 133 0.71 -1.55 -3.34
C TYR A 133 1.84 -2.59 -3.24
N PRO A 134 1.73 -3.67 -2.43
CA PRO A 134 2.74 -4.74 -2.44
C PRO A 134 2.89 -5.41 -3.80
N PHE A 135 1.78 -5.61 -4.51
CA PHE A 135 1.80 -6.17 -5.86
C PHE A 135 2.50 -5.24 -6.85
N TYR A 136 2.18 -3.94 -6.83
CA TYR A 136 2.83 -2.92 -7.64
C TYR A 136 4.34 -2.85 -7.39
N LEU A 137 4.75 -2.85 -6.12
CA LEU A 137 6.18 -2.88 -5.75
C LEU A 137 6.88 -4.11 -6.30
N ARG A 138 6.23 -5.28 -6.23
CA ARG A 138 6.79 -6.52 -6.76
C ARG A 138 6.95 -6.47 -8.28
N CYS A 139 5.95 -6.00 -9.00
CA CYS A 139 6.02 -5.83 -10.45
C CYS A 139 7.15 -4.87 -10.85
N ARG A 140 7.32 -3.76 -10.12
CA ARG A 140 8.40 -2.80 -10.36
C ARG A 140 9.78 -3.43 -10.17
N GLN A 141 9.96 -4.26 -9.13
CA GLN A 141 11.24 -4.93 -8.87
C GLN A 141 11.61 -5.95 -9.96
N GLU A 142 10.64 -6.73 -10.44
CA GLU A 142 10.88 -7.70 -11.52
C GLU A 142 11.18 -6.99 -12.85
N ALA A 143 10.45 -5.92 -13.17
CA ALA A 143 10.69 -5.14 -14.39
C ALA A 143 12.12 -4.56 -14.45
N ALA A 144 12.65 -4.13 -13.31
CA ALA A 144 14.01 -3.60 -13.26
C ALA A 144 15.09 -4.67 -13.44
N LEU A 145 14.87 -5.90 -12.94
CA LEU A 145 15.79 -7.03 -13.17
C LEU A 145 15.82 -7.43 -14.66
N THR A 146 14.64 -7.46 -15.31
CA THR A 146 14.55 -7.70 -16.77
C THR A 146 15.27 -6.60 -17.55
N GLY A 147 15.16 -5.33 -17.12
CA GLY A 147 15.87 -4.21 -17.73
C GLY A 147 17.40 -4.33 -17.59
N CYS A 148 17.91 -4.73 -16.42
CA CYS A 148 19.36 -4.97 -16.25
C CYS A 148 19.88 -6.09 -17.15
N ARG A 149 19.11 -7.17 -17.31
CA ARG A 149 19.45 -8.28 -18.21
C ARG A 149 19.54 -7.79 -19.66
N GLU A 150 18.61 -6.94 -20.09
CA GLU A 150 18.65 -6.34 -21.44
C GLU A 150 19.89 -5.45 -21.64
N HIS A 151 20.24 -4.63 -20.65
CA HIS A 151 21.45 -3.81 -20.70
C HIS A 151 22.71 -4.66 -20.82
N LEU A 152 22.84 -5.72 -20.01
CA LEU A 152 23.96 -6.66 -20.11
C LEU A 152 24.00 -7.41 -21.45
N SER A 153 22.86 -7.78 -22.02
CA SER A 153 22.81 -8.37 -23.37
C SER A 153 23.34 -7.41 -24.44
N ARG A 154 23.01 -6.11 -24.34
CA ARG A 154 23.55 -5.06 -25.24
C ARG A 154 25.05 -4.85 -25.04
N ILE A 155 25.52 -4.88 -23.79
CA ILE A 155 26.96 -4.84 -23.47
C ILE A 155 27.67 -6.08 -24.06
N GLY A 156 27.07 -7.26 -23.93
CA GLY A 156 27.58 -8.51 -24.52
C GLY A 156 27.68 -8.43 -26.04
N ALA A 157 26.65 -7.92 -26.72
CA ALA A 157 26.71 -7.70 -28.15
C ALA A 157 27.85 -6.75 -28.56
N ALA A 158 28.07 -5.67 -27.82
CA ALA A 158 29.17 -4.74 -28.08
C ALA A 158 30.56 -5.36 -27.81
N LEU A 159 30.68 -6.20 -26.77
CA LEU A 159 31.90 -6.96 -26.49
C LEU A 159 32.23 -7.94 -27.61
N LEU A 160 31.23 -8.66 -28.13
CA LEU A 160 31.40 -9.58 -29.25
C LEU A 160 31.83 -8.85 -30.53
N LEU A 161 31.21 -7.69 -30.82
CA LEU A 161 31.65 -6.82 -31.93
C LEU A 161 33.09 -6.35 -31.76
N TYR A 162 33.46 -5.91 -30.56
CA TYR A 162 34.84 -5.53 -30.25
C TYR A 162 35.80 -6.71 -30.47
N ALA A 163 35.45 -7.90 -29.99
CA ALA A 163 36.28 -9.09 -30.13
C ALA A 163 36.49 -9.50 -31.58
N ASP A 164 35.47 -9.38 -32.43
CA ASP A 164 35.58 -9.66 -33.87
C ASP A 164 36.61 -8.75 -34.56
N GLU A 165 36.75 -7.50 -34.12
CA GLU A 165 37.76 -6.56 -34.60
C GLU A 165 39.15 -6.74 -33.94
N ASN A 166 39.22 -7.45 -32.82
CA ASN A 166 40.42 -7.59 -31.98
C ASN A 166 40.88 -9.05 -31.83
N GLY A 167 40.64 -9.89 -32.85
CA GLY A 167 41.14 -11.27 -32.89
C GLY A 167 40.62 -12.16 -31.75
N GLY A 168 39.39 -11.90 -31.29
CA GLY A 168 38.73 -12.62 -30.20
C GLY A 168 38.96 -12.05 -28.80
N ALA A 169 39.89 -11.11 -28.63
CA ALA A 169 40.19 -10.53 -27.32
C ALA A 169 39.18 -9.44 -26.94
N PHE A 170 38.69 -9.47 -25.70
CA PHE A 170 37.93 -8.36 -25.13
C PHE A 170 38.86 -7.27 -24.57
N PRO A 171 38.35 -6.06 -24.25
CA PRO A 171 39.16 -5.02 -23.63
C PRO A 171 39.92 -5.51 -22.40
N ALA A 172 41.23 -5.22 -22.34
CA ALA A 172 42.09 -5.75 -21.27
C ALA A 172 41.86 -5.09 -19.91
N ALA A 173 41.43 -3.82 -19.90
CA ALA A 173 41.27 -3.03 -18.69
C ALA A 173 39.97 -3.38 -17.96
N ASP A 174 40.03 -3.49 -16.64
CA ASP A 174 38.86 -3.75 -15.79
C ASP A 174 37.97 -2.52 -15.61
N GLY A 175 36.69 -2.74 -15.31
CA GLY A 175 35.74 -1.68 -14.97
C GLY A 175 35.51 -0.65 -16.08
N ILE A 176 35.43 0.63 -15.69
CA ILE A 176 35.07 1.73 -16.59
C ILE A 176 35.98 1.86 -17.81
N PRO A 177 37.33 1.81 -17.70
CA PRO A 177 38.20 1.87 -18.88
C PRO A 177 37.95 0.77 -19.92
N GLY A 178 37.54 -0.44 -19.50
CA GLY A 178 37.17 -1.50 -20.43
C GLY A 178 35.84 -1.24 -21.12
N PHE A 179 34.86 -0.69 -20.40
CA PHE A 179 33.59 -0.25 -20.99
C PHE A 179 33.74 0.95 -21.93
N GLU A 180 34.61 1.92 -21.63
CA GLU A 180 34.89 3.07 -22.50
C GLU A 180 35.50 2.66 -23.86
N ALA A 181 36.06 1.45 -23.98
CA ALA A 181 36.56 0.92 -25.24
C ALA A 181 35.45 0.38 -26.16
N LEU A 182 34.23 0.17 -25.65
CA LEU A 182 33.12 -0.38 -26.43
C LEU A 182 32.42 0.71 -27.24
N PRO A 183 31.92 0.39 -28.46
CA PRO A 183 31.16 1.33 -29.28
C PRO A 183 29.71 1.49 -28.81
N LEU A 184 29.51 1.77 -27.51
CA LEU A 184 28.21 1.97 -26.88
C LEU A 184 28.01 3.45 -26.53
N ALA A 185 27.13 4.11 -27.27
CA ALA A 185 26.87 5.54 -27.10
C ALA A 185 25.73 5.85 -26.11
N GLU A 186 24.86 4.87 -25.80
CA GLU A 186 23.68 5.11 -24.98
C GLU A 186 24.00 5.09 -23.49
N ALA A 187 23.92 6.28 -22.90
CA ALA A 187 23.93 6.55 -21.47
C ALA A 187 23.12 5.54 -20.63
N GLU A 188 21.90 5.26 -21.07
CA GLU A 188 20.91 4.50 -20.32
C GLU A 188 21.35 3.06 -20.06
N VAL A 189 22.16 2.47 -20.95
CA VAL A 189 22.65 1.09 -20.83
C VAL A 189 23.51 0.89 -19.57
N TRP A 190 24.14 1.95 -19.08
CA TRP A 190 25.10 1.86 -17.96
C TRP A 190 24.44 1.88 -16.59
N VAL A 191 23.16 2.25 -16.49
CA VAL A 191 22.47 2.44 -15.21
C VAL A 191 21.35 1.41 -15.03
N CYS A 192 21.29 0.82 -13.83
CA CYS A 192 20.20 -0.04 -13.43
C CYS A 192 18.88 0.76 -13.40
N PRO A 193 17.80 0.32 -14.07
CA PRO A 193 16.51 1.01 -14.07
C PRO A 193 15.86 1.15 -12.68
N SER A 194 16.32 0.38 -11.68
CA SER A 194 15.92 0.55 -10.28
C SER A 194 16.45 1.85 -9.67
N GLY A 195 17.56 2.38 -10.19
CA GLY A 195 18.22 3.58 -9.69
C GLY A 195 17.38 4.84 -9.91
N SER A 196 17.27 5.68 -8.88
CA SER A 196 16.42 6.88 -8.90
C SER A 196 17.11 8.14 -9.42
N GLU A 197 18.41 8.09 -9.73
CA GLU A 197 19.19 9.28 -10.05
C GLU A 197 19.31 9.50 -11.56
N GLN A 198 18.91 10.70 -12.00
CA GLN A 198 19.35 11.25 -13.28
C GLN A 198 20.83 11.57 -13.14
N VAL A 199 21.68 10.79 -13.80
CA VAL A 199 23.13 11.01 -13.75
C VAL A 199 23.58 11.71 -15.02
N ASP A 200 24.51 12.67 -14.90
CA ASP A 200 25.13 13.32 -16.04
C ASP A 200 25.99 12.31 -16.81
N PHE A 201 25.65 12.07 -18.07
CA PHE A 201 26.30 11.08 -18.94
C PHE A 201 27.37 11.67 -19.86
N ARG A 202 27.86 12.89 -19.60
CA ARG A 202 29.01 13.43 -20.34
C ARG A 202 30.25 12.53 -20.29
N ARG A 203 30.40 11.70 -19.24
CA ARG A 203 31.48 10.70 -19.12
C ARG A 203 31.08 9.55 -18.19
N LEU A 204 31.48 8.32 -18.54
CA LEU A 204 31.27 7.15 -17.70
C LEU A 204 32.19 7.18 -16.46
N SER A 205 31.67 6.73 -15.32
CA SER A 205 32.31 6.76 -14.01
C SER A 205 31.69 5.73 -13.08
N ARG A 206 32.32 5.46 -11.93
CA ARG A 206 31.72 4.61 -10.89
C ARG A 206 30.39 5.14 -10.34
N ARG A 207 30.05 6.42 -10.54
CA ARG A 207 28.80 7.03 -10.04
C ARG A 207 27.61 6.83 -10.98
N ASN A 208 27.86 6.58 -12.27
CA ASN A 208 26.83 6.42 -13.30
C ASN A 208 26.95 5.07 -14.03
N CYS A 209 27.60 4.09 -13.40
CA CYS A 209 27.67 2.73 -13.90
C CYS A 209 27.24 1.76 -12.80
N SER A 210 26.21 0.97 -13.09
CA SER A 210 25.66 -0.06 -12.19
C SER A 210 26.24 -1.45 -12.44
N TYR A 211 27.21 -1.55 -13.35
CA TYR A 211 27.82 -2.80 -13.80
C TYR A 211 29.33 -2.79 -13.56
N VAL A 212 29.87 -3.98 -13.40
CA VAL A 212 31.29 -4.24 -13.24
C VAL A 212 31.77 -5.03 -14.45
N TYR A 213 32.89 -4.62 -15.03
CA TYR A 213 33.54 -5.30 -16.14
C TYR A 213 34.79 -6.03 -15.68
N LEU A 214 34.96 -7.29 -16.12
CA LEU A 214 36.12 -8.13 -15.89
C LEU A 214 36.91 -8.26 -17.21
N GLY A 215 37.95 -7.45 -17.35
CA GLY A 215 38.72 -7.30 -18.58
C GLY A 215 39.70 -8.43 -18.85
N GLY A 216 40.13 -8.54 -20.11
CA GLY A 216 41.20 -9.46 -20.53
C GLY A 216 40.78 -10.91 -20.74
N ALA A 217 39.48 -11.19 -20.78
CA ALA A 217 38.95 -12.45 -21.29
C ALA A 217 38.96 -12.49 -22.83
N ASN A 218 38.75 -13.67 -23.39
CA ASN A 218 38.61 -13.91 -24.83
C ASN A 218 37.25 -14.57 -25.11
N ARG A 219 36.66 -14.31 -26.28
CA ARG A 219 35.38 -14.89 -26.70
C ARG A 219 35.34 -16.43 -26.71
N GLU A 220 36.49 -17.08 -26.82
CA GLU A 220 36.61 -18.55 -26.77
C GLU A 220 36.39 -19.11 -25.36
N GLN A 221 36.56 -18.29 -24.31
CA GLN A 221 36.38 -18.68 -22.92
C GLN A 221 34.90 -18.61 -22.53
N VAL A 222 34.03 -19.39 -23.18
CA VAL A 222 32.56 -19.23 -23.16
C VAL A 222 31.93 -19.20 -21.76
N GLU A 223 32.49 -19.90 -20.78
CA GLU A 223 32.02 -19.92 -19.38
C GLU A 223 32.61 -18.80 -18.52
N CYS A 224 33.46 -17.93 -19.07
CA CYS A 224 34.11 -16.85 -18.34
C CYS A 224 33.13 -15.69 -18.08
N PRO A 225 32.88 -15.30 -16.81
CA PRO A 225 32.15 -14.08 -16.51
C PRO A 225 32.95 -12.86 -16.97
N VAL A 226 32.32 -11.99 -17.76
CA VAL A 226 32.94 -10.78 -18.31
C VAL A 226 32.30 -9.49 -17.79
N ALA A 227 31.05 -9.52 -17.34
CA ALA A 227 30.45 -8.41 -16.62
C ALA A 227 29.34 -8.88 -15.67
N PHE A 228 28.99 -8.07 -14.68
CA PHE A 228 27.84 -8.35 -13.80
C PHE A 228 27.26 -7.06 -13.20
N GLU A 229 26.04 -7.11 -12.68
CA GLU A 229 25.41 -5.99 -11.97
C GLU A 229 25.87 -5.89 -10.50
N LEU A 230 25.95 -4.67 -9.96
CA LEU A 230 26.29 -4.49 -8.54
C LEU A 230 25.24 -5.17 -7.62
N PRO A 231 25.69 -5.88 -6.56
CA PRO A 231 24.80 -6.55 -5.62
C PRO A 231 23.97 -5.55 -4.79
N GLY A 232 22.87 -6.01 -4.20
CA GLY A 232 22.01 -5.20 -3.33
C GLY A 232 20.95 -4.38 -4.05
N ASN A 233 21.01 -4.26 -5.38
CA ASN A 233 20.02 -3.49 -6.17
C ASN A 233 18.68 -4.22 -6.38
N HIS A 234 18.64 -5.54 -6.15
CA HIS A 234 17.48 -6.37 -6.43
C HIS A 234 17.08 -7.24 -5.22
N ALA A 235 15.78 -7.50 -5.10
CA ALA A 235 15.24 -8.38 -4.06
C ALA A 235 15.90 -9.77 -4.10
N ARG A 236 16.18 -10.33 -2.91
CA ARG A 236 16.92 -11.59 -2.70
C ARG A 236 18.37 -11.55 -3.19
N ASN A 237 18.96 -10.38 -3.37
CA ASN A 237 20.33 -10.20 -3.85
C ASN A 237 20.59 -10.97 -5.15
N ARG A 238 19.63 -10.86 -6.08
CA ARG A 238 19.78 -11.35 -7.45
C ARG A 238 20.80 -10.48 -8.17
N VAL A 239 21.71 -11.13 -8.88
CA VAL A 239 22.78 -10.52 -9.67
C VAL A 239 22.80 -11.18 -11.05
N ASN A 240 22.58 -10.40 -12.10
CA ASN A 240 22.81 -10.78 -13.48
C ASN A 240 24.31 -10.79 -13.81
N ILE A 241 24.75 -11.85 -14.47
CA ILE A 241 26.12 -12.10 -14.89
C ILE A 241 26.12 -12.34 -16.40
N LEU A 242 26.94 -11.58 -17.11
CA LEU A 242 27.23 -11.72 -18.53
C LEU A 242 28.49 -12.58 -18.69
N TYR A 243 28.41 -13.59 -19.54
CA TYR A 243 29.52 -14.46 -19.89
C TYR A 243 30.08 -14.11 -21.27
N ALA A 244 31.28 -14.60 -21.56
CA ALA A 244 32.05 -14.32 -22.77
C ALA A 244 31.32 -14.68 -24.07
N ASP A 245 30.42 -15.66 -24.05
CA ASP A 245 29.62 -16.03 -25.23
C ASP A 245 28.38 -15.14 -25.45
N GLY A 246 28.16 -14.15 -24.58
CA GLY A 246 27.03 -13.23 -24.63
C GLY A 246 25.81 -13.69 -23.84
N ARG A 247 25.80 -14.89 -23.22
CA ARG A 247 24.69 -15.31 -22.36
C ARG A 247 24.66 -14.46 -21.09
N VAL A 248 23.46 -14.14 -20.61
CA VAL A 248 23.25 -13.49 -19.32
C VAL A 248 22.48 -14.43 -18.41
N GLU A 249 23.00 -14.70 -17.21
CA GLU A 249 22.35 -15.56 -16.21
C GLU A 249 22.12 -14.81 -14.90
N THR A 250 21.04 -15.14 -14.20
CA THR A 250 20.71 -14.49 -12.92
C THR A 250 21.06 -15.45 -11.78
N HIS A 251 21.97 -15.04 -10.91
CA HIS A 251 22.38 -15.78 -9.74
C HIS A 251 21.81 -15.15 -8.47
N VAL A 252 21.55 -15.97 -7.46
CA VAL A 252 21.09 -15.53 -6.13
C VAL A 252 22.28 -15.63 -5.17
N PHE A 253 22.74 -14.49 -4.67
CA PHE A 253 23.81 -14.45 -3.68
C PHE A 253 23.26 -14.32 -2.26
N PRO A 254 23.99 -14.79 -1.24
CA PRO A 254 23.65 -14.50 0.15
C PRO A 254 23.61 -12.98 0.42
N GLY A 255 22.79 -12.52 1.37
CA GLY A 255 22.71 -11.09 1.72
C GLY A 255 23.99 -10.50 2.36
N SER A 256 24.98 -11.35 2.63
CA SER A 256 26.33 -10.94 3.05
C SER A 256 27.18 -10.43 1.88
N VAL A 257 26.87 -10.81 0.64
CA VAL A 257 27.57 -10.33 -0.57
C VAL A 257 27.02 -8.95 -0.94
N ARG A 258 27.81 -7.91 -0.71
CA ARG A 258 27.41 -6.49 -0.82
C ARG A 258 28.34 -5.65 -1.68
N SER A 259 29.43 -6.23 -2.18
CA SER A 259 30.41 -5.58 -3.03
C SER A 259 30.75 -6.41 -4.27
N ASP A 260 31.31 -5.75 -5.28
CA ASP A 260 31.89 -6.37 -6.48
C ASP A 260 32.93 -7.43 -6.13
N VAL A 261 33.83 -7.11 -5.20
CA VAL A 261 34.87 -8.01 -4.66
C VAL A 261 34.28 -9.30 -4.08
N GLU A 262 33.17 -9.20 -3.34
CA GLU A 262 32.49 -10.36 -2.73
C GLU A 262 31.75 -11.21 -3.76
N VAL A 263 31.17 -10.60 -4.81
CA VAL A 263 30.58 -11.33 -5.94
C VAL A 263 31.66 -12.14 -6.65
N ILE A 264 32.79 -11.51 -6.98
CA ILE A 264 33.92 -12.16 -7.63
C ILE A 264 34.46 -13.32 -6.78
N GLY A 265 34.61 -13.11 -5.46
CA GLY A 265 35.02 -14.17 -4.53
C GLY A 265 34.05 -15.35 -4.51
N ALA A 266 32.74 -15.08 -4.44
CA ALA A 266 31.72 -16.12 -4.45
C ALA A 266 31.68 -16.91 -5.77
N LEU A 267 31.91 -16.24 -6.91
CA LEU A 267 32.06 -16.92 -8.20
C LEU A 267 33.32 -17.80 -8.24
N ALA A 268 34.45 -17.29 -7.77
CA ALA A 268 35.71 -18.04 -7.72
C ALA A 268 35.65 -19.28 -6.79
N ASP A 269 34.88 -19.20 -5.71
CA ASP A 269 34.69 -20.31 -4.78
C ASP A 269 33.87 -21.46 -5.41
N LEU A 270 32.93 -21.14 -6.29
CA LEU A 270 32.06 -22.08 -6.99
C LEU A 270 32.67 -22.62 -8.29
N GLU A 271 33.69 -21.96 -8.83
CA GLU A 271 34.30 -22.27 -10.12
C GLU A 271 35.16 -23.54 -10.08
N PRO A 272 34.79 -24.62 -10.80
CA PRO A 272 35.59 -25.84 -10.87
C PRO A 272 36.83 -25.72 -11.78
N ASP A 273 36.81 -24.87 -12.82
CA ASP A 273 37.96 -24.71 -13.71
C ASP A 273 39.09 -23.91 -13.03
N PRO A 274 40.28 -24.49 -12.82
CA PRO A 274 41.39 -23.79 -12.17
C PRO A 274 41.86 -22.54 -12.94
N GLU A 275 41.76 -22.51 -14.27
CA GLU A 275 42.17 -21.35 -15.06
C GLU A 275 41.19 -20.19 -14.87
N LEU A 276 39.89 -20.46 -14.98
CA LEU A 276 38.84 -19.47 -14.75
C LEU A 276 38.81 -18.99 -13.29
N LYS A 277 38.99 -19.90 -12.33
CA LYS A 277 39.15 -19.54 -10.92
C LYS A 277 40.32 -18.61 -10.70
N ALA A 278 41.48 -18.91 -11.30
CA ALA A 278 42.64 -18.04 -11.20
C ALA A 278 42.41 -16.68 -11.88
N PHE A 279 41.65 -16.63 -12.98
CA PHE A 279 41.20 -15.39 -13.61
C PHE A 279 40.38 -14.55 -12.62
N LEU A 280 39.32 -15.11 -12.04
CA LEU A 280 38.44 -14.40 -11.09
C LEU A 280 39.21 -13.91 -9.86
N LEU A 281 40.10 -14.73 -9.29
CA LEU A 281 40.90 -14.32 -8.13
C LEU A 281 41.85 -13.14 -8.43
N ARG A 282 42.29 -12.94 -9.68
CA ARG A 282 43.07 -11.76 -10.09
C ARG A 282 42.22 -10.50 -10.23
N LYS A 283 40.90 -10.63 -10.30
CA LYS A 283 39.95 -9.51 -10.41
C LYS A 283 39.43 -9.00 -9.06
N ARG A 284 39.78 -9.70 -7.98
CA ARG A 284 39.40 -9.37 -6.61
C ARG A 284 40.07 -8.09 -6.11
#